data_AF-B7AV64-F1
#
_entry.id   AF-B7AV64-F1
#
_cell.length_a   1.000
_cell.length_b   1.000
_cell.length_c   1.000
_cell.angle_alpha   90.00
_cell.angle_beta   90.00
_cell.angle_gamma   90.00
#
_symmetry.space_group_name_H-M   'P 1'
#
loop_
_entity.id
_entity.type
_entity.pdbx_description
1 polymer ?
#
loop_
_entity_poly.entity_id
_entity_poly.type
_entity_poly.pdbx_seq_one_letter_code
_entity_poly.pdbx_strand_id
1 'polypeptide(L)'
;MEEKIKRKKKIAIFSVIVLILFLMFVYWLMYWKIGFTAAEQYFDNKLEQIVALSITQDDYFPSLVDYDKLSRVYKRSISEEEFNDANTDSKRLALYRKVQSLTKKPEKHSYLSNASFRKGNYHETLEVDGVKYDVKHVLSIEVNYLTFKPYIKKWSIYIRMLDS
;
A
#
# COMPACT_ATOMS: atom_id res chain seq x y z
N MET A 1 57.54 4.17 15.19
CA MET A 1 56.94 4.16 13.84
C MET A 1 55.56 3.48 13.84
N GLU A 2 55.41 2.36 14.55
CA GLU A 2 54.12 1.63 14.68
C GLU A 2 52.96 2.43 15.27
N GLU A 3 53.17 3.27 16.29
CA GLU A 3 52.10 4.08 16.88
C GLU A 3 51.49 5.09 15.90
N LYS A 4 52.33 5.74 15.08
CA LYS A 4 51.86 6.66 14.03
C LYS A 4 51.02 5.93 12.98
N ILE A 5 51.37 4.68 12.66
CA ILE A 5 50.63 3.83 11.72
C ILE A 5 49.29 3.38 12.33
N LYS A 6 49.28 2.95 13.61
CA LYS A 6 48.05 2.59 14.34
C LYS A 6 47.08 3.77 14.48
N ARG A 7 47.59 4.99 14.75
CA ARG A 7 46.79 6.22 14.87
C ARG A 7 46.15 6.62 13.53
N LYS A 8 46.90 6.54 12.42
CA LYS A 8 46.36 6.79 11.07
C LYS A 8 45.28 5.78 10.68
N LYS A 9 45.45 4.49 10.99
CA LYS A 9 44.41 3.47 10.76
C LYS A 9 43.12 3.75 11.53
N LYS A 10 43.20 4.17 12.81
CA LYS A 10 42.01 4.55 13.61
C LYS A 10 41.26 5.75 13.02
N ILE A 11 41.97 6.77 12.55
CA ILE A 11 41.37 7.95 11.91
C ILE A 11 40.68 7.55 10.59
N ALA A 12 41.30 6.70 9.79
CA ALA A 12 40.70 6.20 8.55
C ALA A 12 39.41 5.41 8.82
N ILE A 13 39.40 4.52 9.82
CA ILE A 13 38.20 3.76 10.23
C ILE A 13 37.10 4.71 10.69
N PHE A 14 37.42 5.69 11.54
CA PHE A 14 36.46 6.69 12.00
C PHE A 14 35.87 7.50 10.84
N SER A 15 36.71 7.93 9.89
CA SER A 15 36.27 8.64 8.70
C SER A 15 35.30 7.80 7.84
N VAL A 16 35.57 6.50 7.67
CA VAL A 16 34.67 5.60 6.94
C VAL A 16 33.33 5.43 7.67
N ILE A 17 33.34 5.28 9.00
CA ILE A 17 32.10 5.17 9.79
C ILE A 17 31.26 6.45 9.65
N VAL A 18 31.87 7.62 9.78
CA VAL A 18 31.18 8.91 9.61
C VAL A 18 30.61 9.03 8.19
N LEU A 19 31.35 8.59 7.17
CA LEU A 19 30.87 8.60 5.79
C LEU A 19 29.64 7.69 5.61
N ILE A 20 29.67 6.47 6.16
CA ILE A 20 28.53 5.54 6.10
C ILE A 20 27.31 6.15 6.80
N LEU A 21 27.49 6.71 8.00
CA LEU A 21 26.41 7.37 8.74
C LEU A 21 25.84 8.57 7.98
N PHE A 22 26.70 9.36 7.34
CA PHE A 22 26.27 10.48 6.52
C PHE A 22 25.45 10.01 5.31
N LEU A 23 25.88 8.96 4.61
CA LEU A 23 25.13 8.37 3.50
C LEU A 23 23.77 7.83 3.96
N MET A 24 23.72 7.16 5.12
CA MET A 24 22.46 6.69 5.72
C MET A 24 21.53 7.86 6.07
N PHE A 25 22.07 8.96 6.59
CA PHE A 25 21.29 10.15 6.91
C PHE A 25 20.73 10.84 5.66
N VAL A 26 21.55 11.01 4.62
CA VAL A 26 21.09 11.56 3.32
C VAL A 26 20.01 10.66 2.71
N TYR A 27 20.19 9.34 2.76
CA TYR A 27 19.20 8.40 2.29
C TYR A 27 17.87 8.52 3.04
N TRP A 28 17.93 8.67 4.37
CA TRP A 28 16.74 8.88 5.20
C TRP A 28 16.00 10.19 4.84
N LEU A 29 16.74 11.27 4.56
CA LEU A 29 16.14 12.52 4.05
C LEU A 29 15.49 12.36 2.69
N MET A 30 16.10 11.60 1.76
CA MET A 30 15.50 11.28 0.47
C MET A 30 14.22 10.47 0.62
N TYR A 31 14.23 9.45 1.47
CA TYR A 31 13.03 8.67 1.78
C TYR A 31 11.90 9.58 2.31
N TRP A 32 12.23 10.50 3.22
CA TRP A 32 11.26 11.43 3.76
C TRP A 32 10.73 12.39 2.68
N LYS A 33 11.61 13.04 1.91
CA LYS A 33 11.19 14.08 0.97
C LYS A 33 10.57 13.53 -0.30
N ILE A 34 11.21 12.55 -0.93
CA ILE A 34 10.77 11.99 -2.22
C ILE A 34 9.67 10.96 -1.96
N GLY A 35 9.91 10.04 -1.03
CA GLY A 35 8.99 8.96 -0.71
C GLY A 35 7.64 9.47 -0.20
N PHE A 36 7.62 10.32 0.84
CA PHE A 36 6.35 10.82 1.37
C PHE A 36 5.61 11.69 0.37
N THR A 37 6.29 12.56 -0.37
CA THR A 37 5.63 13.39 -1.39
C THR A 37 4.99 12.53 -2.47
N ALA A 38 5.68 11.47 -2.94
CA ALA A 38 5.12 10.56 -3.94
C ALA A 38 3.92 9.78 -3.39
N ALA A 39 3.96 9.35 -2.12
CA ALA A 39 2.82 8.69 -1.48
C ALA A 39 1.64 9.63 -1.22
N GLU A 40 1.91 10.88 -0.87
CA GLU A 40 0.91 11.94 -0.70
C GLU A 40 0.19 12.21 -2.01
N GLN A 41 0.93 12.50 -3.09
CA GLN A 41 0.35 12.68 -4.42
C GLN A 41 -0.46 11.47 -4.88
N TYR A 42 0.06 10.26 -4.68
CA TYR A 42 -0.66 9.04 -5.05
C TYR A 42 -1.94 8.85 -4.22
N PHE A 43 -1.90 9.15 -2.92
CA PHE A 43 -3.08 9.06 -2.06
C PHE A 43 -4.14 10.10 -2.43
N ASP A 44 -3.72 11.36 -2.64
CA ASP A 44 -4.62 12.46 -2.95
C ASP A 44 -5.31 12.21 -4.31
N ASN A 45 -4.56 11.77 -5.32
CA ASN A 45 -5.12 11.34 -6.60
C ASN A 45 -6.14 10.20 -6.43
N LYS A 46 -5.88 9.24 -5.53
CA LYS A 46 -6.83 8.15 -5.26
C LYS A 46 -8.06 8.62 -4.51
N LEU A 47 -7.93 9.57 -3.60
CA LEU A 47 -9.08 10.21 -2.96
C LEU A 47 -9.93 10.99 -3.97
N GLU A 48 -9.31 11.74 -4.87
CA GLU A 48 -10.02 12.44 -5.94
C GLU A 48 -10.79 11.48 -6.84
N GLN A 49 -10.17 10.35 -7.25
CA GLN A 49 -10.86 9.33 -8.03
C GLN A 49 -12.02 8.71 -7.24
N ILE A 50 -11.82 8.38 -5.96
CA ILE A 50 -12.88 7.87 -5.06
C ILE A 50 -14.06 8.84 -4.99
N VAL A 51 -13.79 10.14 -4.82
CA VAL A 51 -14.81 11.18 -4.77
C VAL A 51 -15.53 11.29 -6.12
N ALA A 52 -14.79 11.29 -7.22
CA ALA A 52 -15.37 11.33 -8.56
C ALA A 52 -16.32 10.14 -8.82
N LEU A 53 -15.89 8.92 -8.50
CA LEU A 53 -16.72 7.71 -8.63
C LEU A 53 -17.99 7.75 -7.76
N SER A 54 -17.87 8.27 -6.53
CA SER A 54 -19.03 8.45 -5.66
C SER A 54 -20.06 9.44 -6.22
N ILE A 55 -19.62 10.42 -7.01
CA ILE A 55 -20.50 11.41 -7.67
C ILE A 55 -21.13 10.81 -8.93
N THR A 56 -20.34 10.08 -9.73
CA THR A 56 -20.83 9.47 -10.97
C THR A 56 -21.72 8.26 -10.75
N GLN A 57 -21.93 7.83 -9.50
CA GLN A 57 -22.63 6.59 -9.12
C GLN A 57 -22.03 5.37 -9.83
N ASP A 58 -20.74 5.44 -10.16
CA ASP A 58 -20.03 4.28 -10.65
C ASP A 58 -19.56 3.52 -9.41
N ASP A 59 -20.24 2.41 -9.16
CA ASP A 59 -20.01 1.56 -8.00
C ASP A 59 -18.73 0.71 -8.15
N TYR A 60 -18.02 0.76 -9.29
CA TYR A 60 -16.93 -0.17 -9.59
C TYR A 60 -15.57 0.19 -8.93
N PHE A 61 -15.39 -0.14 -7.64
CA PHE A 61 -14.15 0.10 -6.91
C PHE A 61 -12.85 -0.55 -7.46
N PRO A 62 -12.83 -1.74 -8.09
CA PRO A 62 -11.60 -2.35 -8.59
C PRO A 62 -10.88 -1.49 -9.63
N SER A 63 -11.60 -0.65 -10.37
CA SER A 63 -11.02 0.34 -11.29
C SER A 63 -10.09 1.35 -10.59
N LEU A 64 -10.29 1.58 -9.30
CA LEU A 64 -9.46 2.46 -8.47
C LEU A 64 -8.20 1.78 -7.95
N VAL A 65 -8.17 0.45 -7.92
CA VAL A 65 -7.06 -0.31 -7.35
C VAL A 65 -6.10 -0.68 -8.47
N ASP A 66 -4.96 0.00 -8.53
CA ASP A 66 -3.96 -0.34 -9.54
C ASP A 66 -3.31 -1.69 -9.19
N TYR A 67 -3.57 -2.72 -10.00
CA TYR A 67 -3.03 -4.06 -9.77
C TYR A 67 -1.50 -4.05 -9.66
N ASP A 68 -0.81 -3.24 -10.47
CA ASP A 68 0.66 -3.10 -10.43
C ASP A 68 1.16 -2.55 -9.07
N LYS A 69 0.35 -1.76 -8.37
CA LYS A 69 0.67 -1.21 -7.05
C LYS A 69 0.31 -2.15 -5.91
N LEU A 70 -0.40 -3.25 -6.14
CA LEU A 70 -0.69 -4.23 -5.09
C LEU A 70 0.59 -4.88 -4.54
N SER A 71 0.62 -5.07 -3.22
CA SER A 71 1.69 -5.82 -2.59
C SER A 71 1.76 -7.27 -3.08
N ARG A 72 2.94 -7.89 -2.97
CA ARG A 72 3.19 -9.27 -3.41
C ARG A 72 2.23 -10.31 -2.80
N VAL A 73 1.67 -10.03 -1.62
CA VAL A 73 0.73 -10.95 -0.94
C VAL A 73 -0.55 -11.11 -1.77
N TYR A 74 -1.07 -10.00 -2.30
CA TYR A 74 -2.28 -10.02 -3.14
C TYR A 74 -1.97 -10.65 -4.50
N LYS A 75 -0.89 -10.21 -5.17
CA LYS A 75 -0.49 -10.72 -6.50
C LYS A 75 -0.16 -12.21 -6.55
N ARG A 76 0.20 -12.83 -5.41
CA ARG A 76 0.42 -14.27 -5.31
C ARG A 76 -0.88 -15.07 -5.29
N SER A 77 -1.95 -14.45 -4.81
CA SER A 77 -3.22 -15.13 -4.57
C SER A 77 -4.23 -14.80 -5.66
N ILE A 78 -4.19 -13.58 -6.19
CA ILE A 78 -5.11 -13.03 -7.18
C ILE A 78 -4.29 -12.76 -8.44
N SER A 79 -4.62 -13.41 -9.55
CA SER A 79 -3.96 -13.14 -10.84
C SER A 79 -4.47 -11.82 -11.43
N GLU A 80 -3.69 -11.25 -12.37
CA GLU A 80 -4.11 -10.04 -13.08
C GLU A 80 -5.36 -10.30 -13.93
N GLU A 81 -5.44 -11.48 -14.54
CA GLU A 81 -6.63 -11.93 -15.28
C GLU A 81 -7.86 -12.03 -14.37
N GLU A 82 -7.73 -12.65 -13.20
CA GLU A 82 -8.82 -12.77 -12.22
C GLU A 82 -9.27 -11.39 -11.71
N PHE A 83 -8.32 -10.47 -11.50
CA PHE A 83 -8.61 -9.11 -11.08
C PHE A 83 -9.37 -8.32 -12.16
N ASN A 84 -8.95 -8.43 -13.42
CA ASN A 84 -9.56 -7.72 -14.55
C ASN A 84 -10.90 -8.35 -14.99
N ASP A 85 -11.10 -9.65 -14.80
CA ASP A 85 -12.34 -10.36 -15.14
C ASP A 85 -13.48 -10.12 -14.13
N ALA A 86 -13.21 -9.46 -13.00
CA ALA A 86 -14.20 -9.14 -11.96
C ALA A 86 -15.20 -8.03 -12.35
N ASN A 87 -15.79 -8.14 -13.53
CA ASN A 87 -16.67 -7.14 -14.13
C ASN A 87 -18.14 -7.21 -13.68
N THR A 88 -18.59 -8.34 -13.12
CA THR A 88 -19.96 -8.52 -12.57
C THR A 88 -19.96 -8.54 -11.05
N ASP A 89 -21.08 -8.18 -10.42
CA ASP A 89 -21.23 -8.13 -8.96
C ASP A 89 -20.88 -9.46 -8.28
N SER A 90 -21.27 -10.58 -8.88
CA SER A 90 -20.94 -11.92 -8.37
C SER A 90 -19.43 -12.18 -8.39
N LYS A 91 -18.75 -11.82 -9.48
CA LYS A 91 -17.29 -11.97 -9.59
C LYS A 91 -16.55 -10.99 -8.66
N ARG A 92 -17.04 -9.75 -8.53
CA ARG A 92 -16.52 -8.76 -7.57
C ARG A 92 -16.64 -9.27 -6.15
N LEU A 93 -17.81 -9.78 -5.76
CA LEU A 93 -18.05 -10.35 -4.44
C LEU A 93 -17.08 -11.52 -4.15
N ALA A 94 -16.84 -12.39 -5.13
CA ALA A 94 -15.88 -13.49 -5.00
C ALA A 94 -14.44 -12.97 -4.80
N LEU A 95 -14.01 -12.00 -5.62
CA LEU A 95 -12.71 -11.33 -5.48
C LEU A 95 -12.59 -10.66 -4.10
N TYR A 96 -13.62 -9.97 -3.64
CA TYR A 96 -13.62 -9.26 -2.37
C TYR A 96 -13.55 -10.19 -1.17
N ARG A 97 -14.24 -11.33 -1.21
CA ARG A 97 -14.10 -12.38 -0.19
C ARG A 97 -12.68 -12.94 -0.16
N LYS A 98 -12.06 -13.12 -1.33
CA LYS A 98 -10.66 -13.56 -1.44
C LYS A 98 -9.72 -12.53 -0.83
N VAL A 99 -9.85 -11.26 -1.18
CA VAL A 99 -9.10 -10.16 -0.57
C VAL A 99 -9.29 -10.14 0.94
N GLN A 100 -10.54 -10.18 1.43
CA GLN A 100 -10.87 -10.20 2.85
C GLN A 100 -10.19 -11.36 3.60
N SER A 101 -10.11 -12.55 2.98
CA SER A 101 -9.40 -13.71 3.55
C SER A 101 -7.89 -13.48 3.71
N LEU A 102 -7.27 -12.73 2.79
CA LEU A 102 -5.86 -12.34 2.86
C LEU A 102 -5.63 -11.27 3.93
N THR A 103 -6.59 -10.37 4.11
CA THR A 103 -6.50 -9.28 5.10
C THR A 103 -6.65 -9.76 6.55
N LYS A 104 -7.33 -10.89 6.79
CA LYS A 104 -7.48 -11.50 8.13
C LYS A 104 -6.18 -12.10 8.69
N LYS A 105 -5.14 -12.28 7.85
CA LYS A 105 -3.93 -13.06 8.18
C LYS A 105 -2.56 -12.33 8.32
N PRO A 106 -2.41 -11.00 8.48
CA PRO A 106 -1.11 -10.47 8.87
C PRO A 106 -1.01 -10.49 10.41
N GLU A 107 -0.48 -11.60 10.95
CA GLU A 107 0.16 -11.52 12.26
C GLU A 107 1.19 -10.39 12.25
N LYS A 108 1.14 -9.60 13.32
CA LYS A 108 2.08 -8.55 13.70
C LYS A 108 2.05 -7.31 12.80
N HIS A 109 1.54 -6.24 13.41
CA HIS A 109 2.02 -4.89 13.16
C HIS A 109 3.50 -4.92 12.81
N SER A 110 3.84 -4.51 11.59
CA SER A 110 5.22 -4.17 11.28
C SER A 110 5.54 -2.94 12.13
N TYR A 111 6.17 -3.13 13.28
CA TYR A 111 6.61 -2.05 14.16
C TYR A 111 7.60 -1.08 13.47
N LEU A 112 8.05 -1.39 12.24
CA LEU A 112 8.90 -0.54 11.41
C LEU A 112 8.15 0.39 10.45
N SER A 113 6.82 0.33 10.35
CA SER A 113 6.04 1.24 9.50
C SER A 113 5.64 2.51 10.26
N ASN A 114 6.63 3.32 10.65
CA ASN A 114 6.39 4.66 11.20
C ASN A 114 6.28 5.73 10.08
N ALA A 115 5.94 5.30 8.88
CA ALA A 115 5.87 6.16 7.69
C ALA A 115 4.44 6.24 7.19
N SER A 116 3.71 7.26 7.67
CA SER A 116 2.50 7.83 7.06
C SER A 116 1.48 6.85 6.50
N PHE A 117 0.79 6.12 7.38
CA PHE A 117 -0.39 5.39 6.99
C PHE A 117 -1.51 6.37 6.62
N ARG A 118 -1.84 6.46 5.33
CA ARG A 118 -3.06 7.14 4.86
C ARG A 118 -4.12 6.10 4.51
N LYS A 119 -5.36 6.36 4.95
CA LYS A 119 -6.51 5.46 4.77
C LYS A 119 -7.57 6.17 3.93
N GLY A 120 -7.91 5.58 2.79
CA GLY A 120 -9.07 5.98 1.99
C GLY A 120 -10.22 5.03 2.30
N ASN A 121 -11.42 5.57 2.54
CA ASN A 121 -12.63 4.79 2.73
C ASN A 121 -13.56 5.00 1.54
N TYR A 122 -14.09 3.92 0.97
CA TYR A 122 -15.12 3.96 -0.05
C TYR A 122 -16.17 2.88 0.24
N HIS A 123 -17.40 3.16 -0.16
CA HIS A 123 -18.54 2.26 -0.03
C HIS A 123 -19.09 1.94 -1.42
N GLU A 124 -19.25 0.66 -1.71
CA GLU A 124 -19.84 0.10 -2.92
C GLU A 124 -21.07 -0.73 -2.51
N THR A 125 -22.14 -0.69 -3.30
CA THR A 125 -23.26 -1.63 -3.14
C THR A 125 -23.21 -2.66 -4.25
N LEU A 126 -23.24 -3.94 -3.91
CA LEU A 126 -23.33 -5.06 -4.87
C LEU A 126 -24.70 -5.74 -4.75
N GLU A 127 -25.24 -6.24 -5.86
CA GLU A 127 -26.43 -7.09 -5.86
C GLU A 127 -26.13 -8.44 -6.52
N VAL A 128 -26.24 -9.52 -5.74
CA VAL A 128 -25.98 -10.89 -6.21
C VAL A 128 -27.15 -11.77 -5.83
N ASP A 129 -27.81 -12.36 -6.83
CA ASP A 129 -28.97 -13.26 -6.65
C ASP A 129 -30.10 -12.63 -5.81
N GLY A 130 -30.36 -11.33 -5.98
CA GLY A 130 -31.37 -10.57 -5.24
C GLY A 130 -30.97 -10.17 -3.82
N VAL A 131 -29.72 -10.47 -3.41
CA VAL A 131 -29.15 -10.06 -2.13
C VAL A 131 -28.27 -8.83 -2.33
N LYS A 132 -28.53 -7.77 -1.55
CA LYS A 132 -27.71 -6.56 -1.53
C LYS A 132 -26.58 -6.66 -0.49
N TYR A 133 -25.40 -6.19 -0.86
CA TYR A 133 -24.22 -6.15 0.00
C TYR A 133 -23.65 -4.72 0.02
N ASP A 134 -23.46 -4.16 1.21
CA ASP A 134 -22.62 -2.97 1.43
C ASP A 134 -21.17 -3.41 1.60
N VAL A 135 -20.30 -2.90 0.75
CA VAL A 135 -18.88 -3.21 0.71
C VAL A 135 -18.07 -1.97 1.02
N LYS A 136 -17.38 -1.98 2.17
CA LYS A 136 -16.46 -0.92 2.57
C LYS A 136 -15.02 -1.30 2.26
N HIS A 137 -14.35 -0.47 1.49
CA HIS A 137 -12.93 -0.62 1.17
C HIS A 137 -12.07 0.31 2.02
N VAL A 138 -10.93 -0.22 2.50
CA VAL A 138 -9.90 0.55 3.20
C VAL A 138 -8.54 0.22 2.61
N LEU A 139 -7.94 1.19 1.93
CA LEU A 139 -6.60 1.09 1.37
C LEU A 139 -5.56 1.65 2.33
N SER A 140 -4.41 0.99 2.40
CA SER A 140 -3.22 1.44 3.11
C SER A 140 -2.07 1.52 2.12
N ILE A 141 -1.52 2.72 1.97
CA ILE A 141 -0.42 3.01 1.06
C ILE A 141 0.87 3.11 1.85
N GLU A 142 1.95 2.53 1.33
CA GLU A 142 3.30 2.59 1.90
C GLU A 142 4.30 2.95 0.80
N VAL A 143 5.45 3.49 1.18
CA VAL A 143 6.55 3.78 0.26
C VAL A 143 7.53 2.62 0.26
N ASN A 144 7.90 2.13 -0.92
CA ASN A 144 9.00 1.18 -1.02
C ASN A 144 10.32 1.88 -0.65
N TYR A 145 11.01 1.38 0.37
CA TYR A 145 12.28 1.96 0.82
C TYR A 145 13.31 2.08 -0.32
N LEU A 146 13.44 1.05 -1.16
CA LEU A 146 14.46 0.99 -2.21
C LEU A 146 14.14 1.89 -3.41
N THR A 147 12.89 1.91 -3.85
CA THR A 147 12.49 2.62 -5.08
C THR A 147 11.86 3.98 -4.83
N PHE A 148 11.54 4.29 -3.57
CA PHE A 148 10.75 5.45 -3.13
C PHE A 148 9.36 5.55 -3.79
N LYS A 149 8.89 4.46 -4.43
CA LYS A 149 7.58 4.43 -5.09
C LYS A 149 6.49 4.00 -4.10
N PRO A 150 5.32 4.67 -4.11
CA PRO A 150 4.19 4.22 -3.33
C PRO A 150 3.62 2.91 -3.87
N TYR A 151 3.05 2.11 -2.98
CA TYR A 151 2.36 0.86 -3.29
C TYR A 151 1.26 0.58 -2.27
N ILE A 152 0.25 -0.20 -2.65
CA ILE A 152 -0.86 -0.62 -1.81
C ILE A 152 -0.37 -1.78 -0.93
N LYS A 153 -0.02 -1.46 0.31
CA LYS A 153 0.41 -2.43 1.31
C LYS A 153 -0.74 -3.31 1.76
N LYS A 154 -1.90 -2.69 2.04
CA LYS A 154 -3.08 -3.38 2.57
C LYS A 154 -4.32 -2.92 1.84
N TRP A 155 -5.16 -3.88 1.45
CA TRP A 155 -6.51 -3.67 0.96
C TRP A 155 -7.43 -4.44 1.89
N SER A 156 -8.18 -3.72 2.72
CA SER A 156 -9.14 -4.32 3.66
C SER A 156 -10.54 -4.11 3.12
N ILE A 157 -11.33 -5.17 3.14
CA ILE A 157 -12.70 -5.13 2.66
C ILE A 157 -13.62 -5.64 3.78
N TYR A 158 -14.62 -4.84 4.11
CA TYR A 158 -15.71 -5.21 4.99
C TYR A 158 -16.95 -5.38 4.14
N ILE A 159 -17.58 -6.55 4.23
CA ILE A 159 -18.76 -6.90 3.44
C ILE A 159 -19.89 -7.10 4.44
N ARG A 160 -20.98 -6.38 4.27
CA ARG A 160 -22.19 -6.48 5.08
C ARG A 160 -23.36 -6.79 4.17
N MET A 161 -24.08 -7.87 4.46
CA MET A 161 -25.36 -8.14 3.81
C MET A 161 -26.38 -7.11 4.30
N LEU A 162 -27.09 -6.49 3.39
CA LEU A 162 -28.22 -5.63 3.70
C LEU A 162 -29.45 -6.53 3.61
N ASP A 163 -30.09 -6.78 4.75
CA ASP A 163 -31.35 -7.54 4.77
C ASP A 163 -32.39 -6.79 3.92
N SER A 164 -33.07 -7.54 3.05
CA SER A 164 -34.10 -7.06 2.11
C SER A 164 -35.31 -6.49 2.82
#